data_AF-T1BR85-F1
#
_entry.id   AF-T1BR85-F1
#
_cell.length_a   1.000
_cell.length_b   1.000
_cell.length_c   1.000
_cell.angle_alpha   90.00
_cell.angle_beta   90.00
_cell.angle_gamma   90.00
#
_symmetry.space_group_name_H-M   'P 1'
#
loop_
_entity.id
_entity.type
_entity.pdbx_description
1 polymer ?
#
loop_
_entity_poly.entity_id
_entity_poly.type
_entity_poly.pdbx_seq_one_letter_code
_entity_poly.pdbx_strand_id
1 'polypeptide(L)' 'MDISADDLERLFDALPDVVFFVKDPAGRYSHANRTLLARLGLARREDLVGRRASDLFPAGLGLRYDLQDRRVLAGEII' A
#
# COMPACT_ATOMS: atom_id res chain seq x y z
N MET A 1 -15.60 15.75 10.90
CA MET A 1 -14.15 15.98 10.68
C MET A 1 -13.74 14.91 9.70
N ASP A 2 -13.44 15.29 8.46
CA ASP A 2 -13.05 14.33 7.43
C ASP A 2 -11.53 14.15 7.52
N ILE A 3 -11.05 12.94 7.78
CA ILE A 3 -9.61 12.66 7.92
C ILE A 3 -9.12 12.23 6.54
N SER A 4 -8.18 12.98 5.96
CA SER A 4 -7.62 12.64 4.66
C SER A 4 -6.63 11.48 4.76
N ALA A 5 -6.41 10.78 3.63
CA ALA A 5 -5.38 9.74 3.56
C ALA A 5 -3.97 10.31 3.78
N ASP A 6 -3.71 11.56 3.38
CA ASP A 6 -2.45 12.27 3.67
C ASP A 6 -2.26 12.51 5.17
N ASP A 7 -3.33 12.83 5.91
CA ASP A 7 -3.25 13.00 7.37
C ASP A 7 -2.97 11.68 8.09
N LEU A 8 -3.58 10.58 7.62
CA LEU A 8 -3.26 9.24 8.11
C LEU A 8 -1.82 8.84 7.78
N GLU A 9 -1.36 9.10 6.55
CA GLU A 9 0.02 8.82 6.14
C GLU A 9 1.03 9.49 7.08
N ARG A 10 0.84 10.78 7.38
CA ARG A 10 1.67 11.53 8.35
C ARG A 10 1.61 10.97 9.76
N LEU A 11 0.45 10.51 10.21
CA LEU A 11 0.30 9.89 11.52
C LEU A 11 1.08 8.57 11.58
N PHE A 12 0.95 7.72 10.56
CA PHE A 12 1.61 6.42 10.51
C PHE A 12 3.11 6.50 10.20
N ASP A 13 3.61 7.62 9.67
CA ASP A 13 5.04 7.90 9.57
C ASP A 13 5.74 7.97 10.94
N ALA A 14 5.00 8.33 12.01
CA ALA A 14 5.53 8.37 13.36
C ALA A 14 5.63 6.97 14.02
N LEU A 15 5.14 5.91 13.36
CA LEU A 15 5.07 4.55 13.90
C LEU A 15 5.98 3.60 13.10
N PRO A 16 7.28 3.45 13.47
CA PRO A 16 8.27 2.75 12.66
C PRO A 16 7.98 1.25 12.48
N ASP A 17 7.23 0.63 13.38
CA ASP A 17 6.89 -0.80 13.31
C ASP A 17 5.53 -1.08 12.63
N VAL A 18 4.81 -0.03 12.25
CA VAL A 18 3.51 -0.15 11.58
C VAL A 18 3.67 0.08 10.08
N VAL A 19 3.10 -0.81 9.29
CA VAL A 19 2.98 -0.63 7.84
C VAL A 19 1.61 -0.07 7.53
N PHE A 20 1.58 1.03 6.78
CA PHE A 20 0.35 1.66 6.32
C PHE A 20 0.41 1.87 4.81
N PHE A 21 -0.71 1.63 4.13
CA PHE A 21 -0.90 1.96 2.73
C PHE A 21 -2.39 2.06 2.39
N VAL A 22 -2.68 2.75 1.30
CA VAL A 22 -3.99 2.81 0.66
C VAL A 22 -3.84 2.37 -0.79
N LYS A 23 -4.83 1.63 -1.29
CA LYS A 23 -4.93 1.26 -2.70
C LYS A 23 -6.18 1.87 -3.32
N ASP A 24 -6.11 2.19 -4.61
CA ASP A 24 -7.25 2.62 -5.41
C ASP A 24 -8.16 1.41 -5.76
N PRO A 25 -9.35 1.63 -6.37
CA PRO A 25 -10.24 0.55 -6.79
C PRO A 25 -9.66 -0.37 -7.88
N ALA A 26 -8.58 0.04 -8.55
CA ALA A 26 -7.85 -0.83 -9.44
C ALA A 26 -6.83 -1.72 -8.69
N GLY A 27 -6.62 -1.54 -7.39
CA GLY A 27 -5.62 -2.25 -6.59
C GLY A 27 -4.21 -1.67 -6.73
N ARG A 28 -4.08 -0.40 -7.12
CA ARG A 28 -2.79 0.29 -7.23
C ARG A 28 -2.55 1.12 -5.98
N TYR A 29 -1.31 1.17 -5.49
CA TYR A 29 -0.97 2.00 -4.34
C TYR A 29 -1.21 3.48 -4.63
N SER A 30 -1.90 4.16 -3.71
CA SER A 30 -2.13 5.62 -3.76
C SER A 30 -1.42 6.35 -2.63
N HIS A 31 -1.27 5.71 -1.46
CA HIS A 31 -0.64 6.26 -0.25
C HIS A 31 0.16 5.16 0.45
N ALA A 32 1.22 5.54 1.15
CA ALA A 32 1.98 4.63 2.00
C ALA A 32 2.86 5.40 2.98
N ASN A 33 3.05 4.86 4.17
CA ASN A 33 4.01 5.43 5.11
C ASN A 33 5.46 5.08 4.76
N ARG A 34 6.40 5.79 5.37
CA ARG A 34 7.85 5.61 5.21
C ARG A 34 8.31 4.18 5.53
N THR A 35 7.64 3.51 6.46
CA THR A 35 7.94 2.11 6.82
C THR A 35 7.76 1.18 5.63
N LEU A 36 6.69 1.34 4.83
CA LEU A 36 6.51 0.51 3.63
C LEU A 36 7.57 0.81 2.57
N LEU A 37 7.85 2.09 2.30
CA LEU A 37 8.86 2.49 1.32
C LEU A 37 10.23 1.90 1.66
N ALA A 38 10.63 1.99 2.93
CA ALA A 38 11.88 1.40 3.42
C ALA A 38 11.94 -0.12 3.22
N ARG A 39 10.85 -0.85 3.52
CA ARG A 39 10.78 -2.31 3.32
C ARG A 39 10.83 -2.72 1.84
N LEU A 40 10.31 -1.87 0.96
CA LEU A 40 10.37 -2.07 -0.49
C LEU A 40 11.67 -1.57 -1.12
N GLY A 41 12.55 -0.91 -0.35
CA GLY A 41 13.77 -0.29 -0.87
C GLY A 41 13.50 0.89 -1.80
N LEU A 42 12.35 1.55 -1.67
CA LEU A 42 11.99 2.71 -2.47
C LEU A 42 12.41 4.01 -1.78
N ALA A 43 12.95 4.95 -2.56
CA ALA A 43 13.42 6.22 -2.04
C ALA A 43 12.27 7.24 -1.88
N ARG A 44 11.30 7.23 -2.80
CA ARG A 44 10.22 8.22 -2.84
C ARG A 44 8.87 7.56 -3.06
N ARG A 45 7.84 8.24 -2.59
CA ARG A 45 6.44 7.82 -2.72
C ARG A 45 6.02 7.70 -4.19
N GLU A 46 6.53 8.57 -5.06
CA GLU A 46 6.25 8.52 -6.50
C GLU A 46 6.73 7.23 -7.17
N ASP A 47 7.71 6.53 -6.58
CA ASP A 47 8.22 5.25 -7.09
C ASP A 47 7.27 4.07 -6.75
N LEU A 48 6.28 4.31 -5.87
CA LEU A 48 5.23 3.39 -5.44
C LEU A 48 3.87 3.70 -6.09
N VAL A 49 3.48 4.98 -6.15
CA VAL A 49 2.14 5.39 -6.57
C VAL A 49 1.80 4.86 -7.97
N GLY A 50 0.60 4.29 -8.12
CA GLY A 50 0.11 3.71 -9.37
C GLY A 50 0.57 2.28 -9.66
N ARG A 51 1.50 1.73 -8.88
CA ARG A 51 1.98 0.35 -9.01
C ARG A 51 1.08 -0.64 -8.25
N ARG A 52 1.04 -1.87 -8.71
CA ARG A 52 0.41 -3.02 -8.03
C ARG A 52 1.43 -3.73 -7.13
N ALA A 53 0.96 -4.65 -6.28
CA ALA A 53 1.87 -5.46 -5.49
C ALA A 53 2.71 -6.39 -6.38
N SER A 54 2.14 -6.89 -7.47
CA SER A 54 2.86 -7.67 -8.48
C SER A 54 4.01 -6.92 -9.17
N ASP A 55 3.97 -5.59 -9.22
CA ASP A 55 5.07 -4.77 -9.77
C ASP A 55 6.23 -4.60 -8.78
N LEU A 56 5.97 -4.78 -7.48
CA LEU A 56 6.85 -4.36 -6.38
C LEU A 56 7.48 -5.52 -5.61
N PHE A 57 6.75 -6.63 -5.48
CA PHE A 57 7.17 -7.80 -4.73
C PHE A 57 7.64 -8.92 -5.66
N PRO A 58 8.46 -9.86 -5.18
CA PRO A 58 8.80 -11.07 -5.93
C PRO A 58 7.55 -11.79 -6.44
N ALA A 59 7.62 -12.38 -7.64
CA ALA A 59 6.46 -12.83 -8.42
C ALA A 59 5.43 -13.65 -7.61
N GLY A 60 5.87 -14.63 -6.82
CA GLY A 60 4.96 -15.46 -6.02
C GLY A 60 4.24 -14.70 -4.90
N LEU A 61 4.88 -13.68 -4.32
CA LEU A 61 4.32 -12.88 -3.24
C LEU A 61 3.43 -11.76 -3.78
N GLY A 62 3.88 -11.05 -4.83
CA GLY A 62 3.12 -9.99 -5.47
C GLY A 62 1.80 -10.48 -6.05
N LEU A 63 1.80 -11.65 -6.69
CA LEU A 63 0.56 -12.26 -7.19
C LEU A 63 -0.43 -12.59 -6.06
N ARG A 64 0.07 -13.12 -4.93
CA ARG A 64 -0.79 -13.43 -3.77
C ARG A 64 -1.45 -12.18 -3.21
N TYR A 65 -0.71 -11.08 -3.08
CA TYR A 65 -1.28 -9.81 -2.64
C TYR A 65 -2.28 -9.22 -3.63
N ASP A 66 -2.00 -9.25 -4.94
CA ASP A 66 -2.96 -8.80 -5.95
C ASP A 66 -4.25 -9.62 -5.93
N LEU A 67 -4.18 -10.94 -5.71
CA LEU A 67 -5.35 -11.80 -5.55
C LEU A 67 -6.13 -11.45 -4.28
N GLN A 68 -5.43 -11.21 -3.17
CA GLN A 68 -6.05 -10.79 -1.92
C GLN A 68 -6.76 -9.44 -2.07
N ASP A 69 -6.14 -8.45 -2.71
CA ASP A 69 -6.76 -7.14 -2.98
C ASP A 69 -8.05 -7.28 -3.79
N ARG A 70 -8.05 -8.14 -4.83
CA ARG A 70 -9.25 -8.37 -5.66
C ARG A 70 -10.41 -8.95 -4.84
N ARG A 71 -10.12 -9.84 -3.89
CA ARG A 71 -11.12 -10.43 -3.01
C ARG A 71 -11.74 -9.37 -2.09
N VAL A 72 -10.91 -8.53 -1.47
CA VAL A 72 -11.38 -7.39 -0.65
C VAL A 72 -12.26 -6.44 -1.48
N LEU A 73 -11.80 -6.08 -2.68
CA LEU A 73 -12.54 -5.19 -3.58
C LEU A 73 -13.86 -5.80 -4.07
N ALA A 74 -13.96 -7.14 -4.08
CA ALA A 74 -15.21 -7.87 -4.34
C ALA A 74 -16.13 -7.97 -3.09
N GLY A 75 -15.71 -7.42 -1.95
CA GLY A 75 -16.47 -7.43 -0.70
C GLY A 75 -16.24 -8.66 0.18
N GLU A 76 -15.20 -9.47 -0.09
CA GLU A 76 -14.86 -10.61 0.76
C GLU A 76 -14.13 -10.17 2.03
N ILE A 77 -14.40 -10.86 3.14
CA ILE A 77 -13.59 -10.82 4.35
C ILE A 77 -12.46 -11.84 4.18
N ILE A 78 -11.21 -11.37 4.30
CA ILE A 78 -9.97 -12.12 4.05
C ILE A 78 -9.16 -12.38 5.31
#